data_AF-A0A7S1PLU2-F1
#
_entry.id   AF-A0A7S1PLU2-F1
#
_cell.length_a   1.000
_cell.length_b   1.000
_cell.length_c   1.000
_cell.angle_alpha   90.00
_cell.angle_beta   90.00
_cell.angle_gamma   90.00
#
_symmetry.space_group_name_H-M   'P 1'
#
loop_
_entity.id
_entity.type
_entity.pdbx_description
1 polymer ?
#
loop_
_entity_poly.entity_id
_entity_poly.type
_entity_poly.pdbx_seq_one_letter_code
_entity_poly.pdbx_strand_id
1 'polypeptide(L)'
;SELEQQLLISYAQKGVCVLDVYSAEWGPCKAITETFRRLNMDAGDAVHLRFFTVECNAVLESLKNPQEHQAAGRQHQRPKNTEAIKDALPEGWEPVLTAQRGKSRPLFVTYKEGKKMSAVEGVDTPAIRSIIKDLCTVKTPASEFITNPRAQELWDDQFNPEESEVGFEKFCKGLQVHCGYTV
;
A
#
# COMPACT_ATOMS: atom_id res chain seq x y z
N SER A 1 -12.68 -0.45 -10.82
CA SER A 1 -11.95 0.48 -11.70
C SER A 1 -10.58 -0.11 -12.07
N GLU A 2 -9.81 0.49 -12.98
CA GLU A 2 -8.42 0.04 -13.27
C GLU A 2 -7.54 0.07 -12.01
N LEU A 3 -7.66 1.14 -11.21
CA LEU A 3 -6.92 1.28 -9.94
C LEU A 3 -7.22 0.14 -8.95
N GLU A 4 -8.49 -0.23 -8.78
CA GLU A 4 -8.91 -1.36 -7.95
C GLU A 4 -8.23 -2.66 -8.42
N GLN A 5 -8.20 -2.92 -9.73
CA GLN A 5 -7.56 -4.13 -10.27
C GLN A 5 -6.05 -4.16 -9.96
N GLN A 6 -5.35 -3.03 -10.12
CA GLN A 6 -3.92 -2.96 -9.83
C GLN A 6 -3.61 -3.15 -8.34
N LEU A 7 -4.43 -2.59 -7.44
CA LEU A 7 -4.27 -2.79 -6.00
C LEU A 7 -4.57 -4.24 -5.58
N LEU A 8 -5.57 -4.88 -6.19
CA LEU A 8 -5.87 -6.31 -5.96
C LEU A 8 -4.78 -7.23 -6.51
N ILE A 9 -4.15 -6.90 -7.63
CA ILE A 9 -2.99 -7.63 -8.15
C ILE A 9 -1.82 -7.51 -7.17
N SER A 10 -1.54 -6.29 -6.66
CA SER A 10 -0.52 -6.07 -5.64
C SER A 10 -0.78 -6.86 -4.37
N TYR A 11 -2.04 -6.99 -3.95
CA TYR A 11 -2.44 -7.86 -2.83
C TYR A 11 -2.13 -9.33 -3.13
N ALA A 12 -2.60 -9.84 -4.28
CA ALA A 12 -2.43 -11.25 -4.65
C ALA A 12 -0.96 -11.67 -4.80
N GLN A 13 -0.09 -10.74 -5.19
CA GLN A 13 1.36 -10.96 -5.35
C GLN A 13 2.17 -10.66 -4.10
N LYS A 14 1.52 -10.29 -2.98
CA LYS A 14 2.17 -9.80 -1.77
C LYS A 14 3.21 -8.69 -2.05
N GLY A 15 2.85 -7.80 -2.97
CA GLY A 15 3.71 -6.76 -3.52
C GLY A 15 3.57 -5.41 -2.85
N VAL A 16 4.44 -4.50 -3.25
CA VAL A 16 4.41 -3.07 -2.91
C VAL A 16 3.93 -2.30 -4.14
N CYS A 17 2.97 -1.41 -3.96
CA CYS A 17 2.43 -0.56 -5.00
C CYS A 17 2.61 0.90 -4.60
N VAL A 18 3.05 1.75 -5.53
CA VAL A 18 3.20 3.18 -5.31
C VAL A 18 2.41 3.95 -6.36
N LEU A 19 1.51 4.81 -5.90
CA LEU A 19 0.67 5.65 -6.73
C LEU A 19 1.22 7.07 -6.74
N ASP A 20 1.53 7.62 -7.92
CA ASP A 20 1.72 9.04 -8.18
C ASP A 20 0.38 9.65 -8.55
N VAL A 21 -0.31 10.22 -7.56
CA VAL A 21 -1.64 10.79 -7.73
C VAL A 21 -1.54 12.27 -8.09
N TYR A 22 -2.17 12.66 -9.19
CA TYR A 22 -2.18 14.04 -9.68
C TYR A 22 -3.59 14.46 -10.14
N SER A 23 -3.84 15.77 -10.20
CA SER A 23 -5.04 16.31 -10.84
C SER A 23 -4.78 16.67 -12.30
N ALA A 24 -5.79 16.49 -13.15
CA ALA A 24 -5.75 16.77 -14.59
C ALA A 24 -5.12 18.13 -14.95
N GLU A 25 -5.34 19.16 -14.13
CA GLU A 25 -4.86 20.54 -14.37
C GLU A 25 -3.34 20.67 -14.28
N TRP A 26 -2.67 19.76 -13.58
CA TRP A 26 -1.24 19.86 -13.26
C TRP A 26 -0.38 18.76 -13.90
N GLY A 27 -1.02 17.68 -14.37
CA GLY A 27 -0.33 16.58 -15.01
C GLY A 27 0.54 15.74 -14.04
N PRO A 28 1.12 14.63 -14.54
CA PRO A 28 1.85 13.67 -13.71
C PRO A 28 3.25 14.13 -13.33
N CYS A 29 3.77 13.64 -12.20
CA CYS A 29 5.10 14.00 -11.73
C CYS A 29 6.21 13.20 -12.44
N LYS A 30 6.93 13.86 -13.36
CA LYS A 30 8.06 13.24 -14.09
C LYS A 30 9.36 13.20 -13.29
N ALA A 31 9.48 13.97 -12.21
CA ALA A 31 10.72 14.15 -11.48
C ALA A 31 11.22 12.87 -10.81
N ILE A 32 10.33 11.91 -10.55
CA ILE A 32 10.62 10.72 -9.74
C ILE A 32 10.62 9.42 -10.56
N THR A 33 10.29 9.47 -11.85
CA THR A 33 10.23 8.28 -12.73
C THR A 33 11.54 7.49 -12.74
N GLU A 34 12.68 8.18 -12.81
CA GLU A 34 14.00 7.55 -12.78
C GLU A 34 14.32 6.96 -11.40
N THR A 35 13.90 7.60 -10.32
CA THR A 35 14.04 7.06 -8.96
C THR A 35 13.28 5.75 -8.82
N PHE A 36 12.03 5.70 -9.31
CA PHE A 36 11.23 4.48 -9.30
C PHE A 36 11.84 3.38 -10.15
N ARG A 37 12.36 3.70 -11.33
CA ARG A 37 13.08 2.72 -12.18
C ARG A 37 14.23 2.07 -11.42
N ARG A 38 15.06 2.88 -10.74
CA ARG A 38 16.18 2.36 -9.93
C ARG A 38 15.70 1.52 -8.76
N LEU A 39 14.69 1.99 -8.02
CA LEU A 39 14.11 1.23 -6.91
C LEU A 39 13.54 -0.13 -7.35
N ASN A 40 12.90 -0.18 -8.51
CA ASN A 40 12.39 -1.42 -9.08
C ASN A 40 13.51 -2.37 -9.50
N MET A 41 14.61 -1.85 -10.04
CA MET A 41 15.80 -2.65 -10.34
C MET A 41 16.49 -3.15 -9.07
N ASP A 42 16.59 -2.31 -8.03
CA ASP A 42 17.18 -2.66 -6.74
C ASP A 42 16.35 -3.74 -6.01
N ALA A 43 15.01 -3.69 -6.11
CA ALA A 43 14.12 -4.68 -5.51
C ALA A 43 14.23 -6.06 -6.18
N GLY A 44 14.51 -6.09 -7.49
CA GLY A 44 14.68 -7.33 -8.26
C GLY A 44 13.49 -8.29 -8.12
N ASP A 45 13.78 -9.57 -7.98
CA ASP A 45 12.77 -10.63 -7.80
C ASP A 45 12.32 -10.82 -6.34
N ALA A 46 12.89 -10.07 -5.40
CA ALA A 46 12.63 -10.25 -3.97
C ALA A 46 11.22 -9.77 -3.56
N VAL A 47 10.75 -8.66 -4.16
CA VAL A 47 9.44 -8.08 -3.89
C VAL A 47 8.83 -7.56 -5.20
N HIS A 48 7.55 -7.85 -5.43
CA HIS A 48 6.82 -7.29 -6.57
C HIS A 48 6.52 -5.80 -6.33
N LEU A 49 7.43 -4.92 -6.76
CA LEU A 49 7.26 -3.47 -6.71
C LEU A 49 6.57 -2.97 -7.99
N ARG A 50 5.53 -2.14 -7.85
CA ARG A 50 4.85 -1.49 -8.96
C ARG A 50 4.71 0.00 -8.71
N PHE A 51 4.84 0.77 -9.79
CA PHE A 51 4.59 2.21 -9.78
C PHE A 51 3.51 2.55 -10.80
N PHE A 52 2.51 3.32 -10.37
CA PHE A 52 1.42 3.77 -11.21
C PHE A 52 1.22 5.26 -11.10
N THR A 53 0.85 5.87 -12.22
CA THR A 53 0.41 7.25 -12.24
C THR A 53 -1.12 7.26 -12.27
N VAL A 54 -1.73 8.03 -11.37
CA VAL A 54 -3.17 8.06 -11.14
C VAL A 54 -3.69 9.48 -11.32
N GLU A 55 -4.48 9.71 -12.35
CA GLU A 55 -5.20 10.98 -12.52
C GLU A 55 -6.50 10.93 -11.70
N CYS A 56 -6.61 11.78 -10.67
CA CYS A 56 -7.70 11.66 -9.71
C CYS A 56 -9.07 11.97 -10.32
N ASN A 57 -9.18 12.89 -11.28
CA ASN A 57 -10.46 13.29 -11.85
C ASN A 57 -11.07 12.15 -12.68
N ALA A 58 -10.28 11.55 -13.58
CA ALA A 58 -10.68 10.45 -14.45
C ALA A 58 -11.05 9.21 -13.65
N VAL A 59 -10.28 8.87 -12.61
CA VAL A 59 -10.61 7.72 -11.77
C VAL A 59 -11.92 7.95 -11.02
N LEU A 60 -12.12 9.14 -10.44
CA LEU A 60 -13.36 9.48 -9.74
C LEU A 60 -14.57 9.57 -10.69
N GLU A 61 -14.38 10.01 -11.93
CA GLU A 61 -15.42 10.00 -12.97
C GLU A 61 -15.79 8.57 -13.38
N SER A 62 -14.82 7.66 -13.49
CA SER A 62 -15.07 6.24 -13.82
C SER A 62 -15.95 5.52 -12.79
N LEU A 63 -15.97 5.99 -11.54
CA LEU A 63 -16.84 5.45 -10.49
C LEU A 63 -18.32 5.84 -10.68
N LYS A 64 -18.59 7.00 -11.29
CA LYS A 64 -19.95 7.53 -11.49
C LYS A 64 -20.67 6.86 -12.66
N ASN A 65 -19.93 6.37 -13.65
CA ASN A 65 -20.45 5.76 -14.86
C ASN A 65 -19.91 4.33 -15.06
N PRO A 66 -20.39 3.33 -14.30
CA PRO A 66 -19.86 1.96 -14.36
C PRO A 66 -20.07 1.25 -15.71
N GLN A 67 -20.95 1.77 -16.58
CA GLN A 67 -21.40 1.10 -17.80
C GLN A 67 -20.43 1.22 -18.99
N GLU A 68 -19.61 2.27 -19.08
CA GLU A 68 -18.68 2.44 -20.23
C GLU A 68 -17.41 1.58 -20.13
N HIS A 69 -17.06 1.07 -18.94
CA HIS A 69 -15.80 0.34 -18.71
C HIS A 69 -15.99 -1.18 -18.54
N GLN A 70 -17.21 -1.70 -18.68
CA GLN A 70 -17.52 -3.14 -18.51
C GLN A 70 -17.24 -4.01 -19.74
N ALA A 71 -16.84 -3.45 -20.88
CA ALA A 71 -16.62 -4.23 -22.11
C ALA A 71 -15.32 -5.08 -22.11
N ALA A 72 -14.45 -4.98 -21.09
CA ALA A 72 -13.12 -5.61 -21.14
C ALA A 72 -12.67 -6.39 -19.88
N GLY A 73 -13.54 -6.65 -18.89
CA GLY A 73 -13.10 -7.25 -17.62
C GLY A 73 -13.92 -8.44 -17.16
N ARG A 74 -13.34 -9.65 -17.17
CA ARG A 74 -13.84 -10.81 -16.41
C ARG A 74 -13.99 -10.39 -14.94
N GLN A 75 -15.21 -10.48 -14.40
CA GLN A 75 -15.46 -10.31 -12.98
C GLN A 75 -14.63 -11.34 -12.19
N HIS A 76 -13.49 -10.93 -11.65
CA HIS A 76 -12.79 -11.73 -10.67
C HIS A 76 -13.58 -11.65 -9.37
N GLN A 77 -13.86 -12.81 -8.78
CA GLN A 77 -14.57 -12.89 -7.50
C GLN A 77 -13.79 -12.10 -6.45
N ARG A 78 -14.45 -11.13 -5.81
CA ARG A 78 -13.87 -10.39 -4.67
C ARG A 78 -13.43 -11.40 -3.61
N PRO A 79 -12.19 -11.30 -3.08
CA PRO A 79 -11.74 -12.13 -1.98
C PRO A 79 -12.71 -12.06 -0.80
N LYS A 80 -12.96 -13.18 -0.12
CA LYS A 80 -13.91 -13.28 1.00
C LYS A 80 -13.50 -12.46 2.24
N ASN A 81 -12.22 -12.08 2.35
CA ASN A 81 -11.71 -11.26 3.44
C ASN A 81 -11.74 -9.77 3.06
N THR A 82 -12.90 -9.14 3.22
CA THR A 82 -13.13 -7.74 2.85
C THR A 82 -12.28 -6.76 3.65
N GLU A 83 -11.97 -7.07 4.92
CA GLU A 83 -11.16 -6.21 5.78
C GLU A 83 -9.71 -6.14 5.32
N ALA A 84 -9.12 -7.25 4.88
CA ALA A 84 -7.74 -7.28 4.38
C ALA A 84 -7.54 -6.49 3.08
N ILE A 85 -8.60 -6.29 2.29
CA ILE A 85 -8.54 -5.58 1.00
C ILE A 85 -9.26 -4.23 1.02
N LYS A 86 -9.73 -3.76 2.18
CA LYS A 86 -10.55 -2.55 2.29
C LYS A 86 -9.91 -1.33 1.62
N ASP A 87 -8.60 -1.17 1.79
CA ASP A 87 -7.84 -0.06 1.19
C ASP A 87 -7.65 -0.20 -0.33
N ALA A 88 -7.78 -1.40 -0.89
CA ALA A 88 -7.72 -1.69 -2.32
C ALA A 88 -9.07 -1.46 -3.04
N LEU A 89 -10.16 -1.37 -2.29
CA LEU A 89 -11.51 -1.10 -2.81
C LEU A 89 -11.76 0.41 -2.94
N PRO A 90 -12.71 0.84 -3.80
CA PRO A 90 -13.06 2.25 -3.98
C PRO A 90 -13.28 2.99 -2.67
N GLU A 91 -13.96 2.38 -1.70
CA GLU A 91 -14.26 2.98 -0.40
C GLU A 91 -13.00 3.35 0.40
N GLY A 92 -11.87 2.66 0.13
CA GLY A 92 -10.59 2.91 0.79
C GLY A 92 -9.78 4.05 0.16
N TRP A 93 -9.71 4.11 -1.17
CA TRP A 93 -8.86 5.08 -1.88
C TRP A 93 -9.62 6.31 -2.43
N GLU A 94 -10.95 6.25 -2.60
CA GLU A 94 -11.75 7.38 -3.09
C GLU A 94 -11.59 8.67 -2.25
N PRO A 95 -11.57 8.62 -0.90
CA PRO A 95 -11.36 9.83 -0.11
C PRO A 95 -10.00 10.48 -0.37
N VAL A 96 -8.97 9.67 -0.65
CA VAL A 96 -7.62 10.14 -0.95
C VAL A 96 -7.60 10.87 -2.29
N LEU A 97 -8.20 10.29 -3.33
CA LEU A 97 -8.28 10.91 -4.65
C LEU A 97 -9.13 12.19 -4.61
N THR A 98 -10.24 12.18 -3.86
CA THR A 98 -11.11 13.35 -3.70
C THR A 98 -10.36 14.51 -3.04
N ALA A 99 -9.61 14.23 -1.98
CA ALA A 99 -8.79 15.23 -1.30
C ALA A 99 -7.63 15.75 -2.16
N GLN A 100 -7.25 15.04 -3.22
CA GLN A 100 -6.19 15.42 -4.13
C GLN A 100 -6.65 16.33 -5.28
N ARG A 101 -7.95 16.40 -5.56
CA ARG A 101 -8.50 17.21 -6.67
C ARG A 101 -8.11 18.68 -6.56
N GLY A 102 -7.68 19.25 -7.68
CA GLY A 102 -7.31 20.66 -7.81
C GLY A 102 -5.98 21.02 -7.14
N LYS A 103 -5.28 20.07 -6.51
CA LYS A 103 -3.97 20.33 -5.90
C LYS A 103 -2.87 20.31 -6.96
N SER A 104 -1.95 21.26 -6.84
CA SER A 104 -0.80 21.40 -7.73
C SER A 104 0.40 20.53 -7.38
N ARG A 105 0.39 19.92 -6.19
CA ARG A 105 1.46 19.04 -5.73
C ARG A 105 1.04 17.59 -5.88
N PRO A 106 1.87 16.70 -6.44
CA PRO A 106 1.55 15.28 -6.53
C PRO A 106 1.44 14.67 -5.14
N LEU A 107 0.67 13.59 -5.01
CA LEU A 107 0.56 12.81 -3.79
C LEU A 107 1.04 11.38 -4.07
N PHE A 108 2.09 10.97 -3.37
CA PHE A 108 2.63 9.61 -3.46
C PHE A 108 2.00 8.73 -2.40
N VAL A 109 1.19 7.76 -2.78
CA VAL A 109 0.52 6.84 -1.86
C VAL A 109 1.12 5.45 -2.01
N THR A 110 1.62 4.88 -0.91
CA THR A 110 2.22 3.54 -0.92
C THR A 110 1.27 2.52 -0.33
N TYR A 111 1.19 1.36 -0.97
CA TYR A 111 0.45 0.19 -0.52
C TYR A 111 1.40 -0.99 -0.39
N LYS A 112 1.19 -1.83 0.62
CA LYS A 112 1.85 -3.13 0.76
C LYS A 112 0.76 -4.16 0.99
N GLU A 113 0.75 -5.22 0.19
CA GLU A 113 -0.27 -6.27 0.28
C GLU A 113 -1.69 -5.67 0.31
N GLY A 114 -2.01 -4.79 -0.64
CA GLY A 114 -3.33 -4.16 -0.74
C GLY A 114 -3.71 -3.16 0.36
N LYS A 115 -2.89 -3.01 1.40
CA LYS A 115 -3.12 -2.09 2.52
C LYS A 115 -2.39 -0.77 2.33
N LYS A 116 -3.03 0.35 2.65
CA LYS A 116 -2.39 1.67 2.56
C LYS A 116 -1.37 1.83 3.70
N MET A 117 -0.14 2.19 3.36
CA MET A 117 0.97 2.30 4.31
C MET A 117 1.34 3.75 4.62
N SER A 118 1.43 4.60 3.59
CA SER A 118 1.84 6.00 3.76
C SER A 118 1.33 6.87 2.61
N ALA A 119 1.36 8.19 2.83
CA ALA A 119 1.08 9.19 1.81
C ALA A 119 2.05 10.38 1.98
N VAL A 120 2.70 10.78 0.89
CA VAL A 120 3.69 11.88 0.88
C VAL A 120 3.24 12.94 -0.13
N GLU A 121 2.99 14.16 0.32
CA GLU A 121 2.66 15.29 -0.55
C GLU A 121 3.93 15.93 -1.11
N GLY A 122 3.96 16.17 -2.42
CA GLY A 122 5.08 16.79 -3.11
C GLY A 122 6.23 15.83 -3.41
N VAL A 123 7.24 16.36 -4.11
CA VAL A 123 8.40 15.58 -4.57
C VAL A 123 9.48 15.55 -3.49
N ASP A 124 9.28 14.73 -2.48
CA ASP A 124 10.29 14.40 -1.47
C ASP A 124 10.96 13.06 -1.84
N THR A 125 11.90 13.11 -2.79
CA THR A 125 12.56 11.90 -3.29
C THR A 125 13.28 11.10 -2.20
N PRO A 126 14.02 11.72 -1.25
CA PRO A 126 14.62 10.99 -0.13
C PRO A 126 13.59 10.26 0.73
N ALA A 127 12.50 10.91 1.14
CA ALA A 127 11.48 10.29 1.98
C ALA A 127 10.79 9.14 1.24
N ILE A 128 10.38 9.36 -0.02
CA ILE A 128 9.73 8.35 -0.86
C ILE A 128 10.66 7.14 -1.05
N ARG A 129 11.95 7.37 -1.31
CA ARG A 129 12.93 6.29 -1.45
C ARG A 129 13.09 5.48 -0.16
N SER A 130 13.14 6.14 1.00
CA SER A 130 13.24 5.47 2.29
C SER A 130 12.03 4.56 2.51
N ILE A 131 10.83 5.12 2.38
CA ILE A 131 9.57 4.38 2.57
C ILE A 131 9.52 3.15 1.66
N ILE A 132 9.84 3.29 0.38
CA ILE A 132 9.76 2.17 -0.56
C ILE A 132 10.78 1.10 -0.21
N LYS A 133 12.01 1.47 0.14
CA LYS A 133 13.02 0.51 0.57
C LYS A 133 12.59 -0.27 1.82
N ASP A 134 12.04 0.42 2.80
CA ASP A 134 11.57 -0.19 4.04
C ASP A 134 10.41 -1.16 3.74
N LEU A 135 9.49 -0.79 2.83
CA LEU A 135 8.38 -1.66 2.42
C LEU A 135 8.84 -2.88 1.60
N CYS A 136 9.88 -2.72 0.78
CA CYS A 136 10.46 -3.79 -0.05
C CYS A 136 11.47 -4.67 0.71
N THR A 137 11.81 -4.34 1.95
CA THR A 137 12.70 -5.18 2.75
C THR A 137 11.96 -6.48 3.09
N VAL A 138 12.51 -7.61 2.62
CA VAL A 138 12.02 -8.94 3.00
C VAL A 138 12.28 -9.10 4.49
N LYS A 139 11.21 -9.08 5.26
CA LYS A 139 11.27 -9.41 6.68
C LYS A 139 11.15 -10.93 6.78
N THR A 140 12.10 -11.56 7.44
CA THR A 140 11.98 -12.96 7.83
C THR A 140 10.82 -13.10 8.82
N PRO A 141 10.07 -14.20 8.80
CA PRO A 141 9.00 -14.43 9.75
C PRO A 141 9.50 -14.34 11.20
N ALA A 142 8.67 -13.82 12.10
CA ALA A 142 9.02 -13.75 13.51
C ALA A 142 9.32 -15.13 14.12
N SER A 143 8.69 -16.18 13.59
CA SER A 143 8.92 -17.57 14.00
C SER A 143 10.36 -18.05 13.79
N GLU A 144 11.14 -17.39 12.94
CA GLU A 144 12.56 -17.70 12.78
C GLU A 144 13.44 -17.15 13.93
N PHE A 145 12.96 -16.14 14.66
CA PHE A 145 13.73 -15.48 15.72
C PHE A 145 13.15 -15.72 17.11
N ILE A 146 11.84 -15.87 17.22
CA ILE A 146 11.17 -16.02 18.50
C ILE A 146 11.22 -17.50 18.90
N THR A 147 12.17 -17.83 19.76
CA THR A 147 12.31 -19.18 20.32
C THR A 147 11.41 -19.42 21.54
N ASN A 148 10.86 -18.35 22.13
CA ASN A 148 10.00 -18.44 23.30
C ASN A 148 8.53 -18.64 22.88
N PRO A 149 7.87 -19.75 23.25
CA PRO A 149 6.50 -20.04 22.83
C PRO A 149 5.48 -18.97 23.19
N ARG A 150 5.60 -18.33 24.36
CA ARG A 150 4.67 -17.26 24.78
C ARG A 150 4.89 -15.97 24.00
N ALA A 151 6.13 -15.68 23.63
CA ALA A 151 6.42 -14.54 22.77
C ALA A 151 5.94 -14.81 21.33
N GLN A 152 5.96 -16.08 20.88
CA GLN A 152 5.42 -16.48 19.60
C GLN A 152 3.89 -16.33 19.57
N GLU A 153 3.20 -16.79 20.62
CA GLU A 153 1.76 -16.59 20.80
C GLU A 153 1.39 -15.10 20.80
N LEU A 154 2.11 -14.26 21.55
CA LEU A 154 1.94 -12.80 21.50
C LEU A 154 2.07 -12.27 20.07
N TRP A 155 3.09 -12.74 19.33
CA TRP A 155 3.37 -12.22 18.01
C TRP A 155 2.30 -12.61 17.00
N ASP A 156 1.91 -13.87 17.00
CA ASP A 156 0.87 -14.41 16.12
C ASP A 156 -0.49 -13.77 16.42
N ASP A 157 -0.77 -13.43 17.68
CA ASP A 157 -2.02 -12.78 18.09
C ASP A 157 -2.07 -11.28 17.77
N GLN A 158 -0.95 -10.55 17.89
CA GLN A 158 -0.93 -9.09 17.89
C GLN A 158 -0.30 -8.47 16.65
N PHE A 159 0.53 -9.22 15.91
CA PHE A 159 1.33 -8.71 14.81
C PHE A 159 1.15 -9.56 13.55
N ASN A 160 1.89 -9.20 12.49
CA ASN A 160 1.91 -10.01 11.27
C ASN A 160 2.96 -11.11 11.46
N PRO A 161 2.59 -12.41 11.41
CA PRO A 161 3.54 -13.51 11.57
C PRO A 161 4.63 -13.54 10.48
N GLU A 162 4.36 -12.95 9.31
CA GLU A 162 5.33 -12.84 8.21
C GLU A 162 6.32 -11.67 8.39
N GLU A 163 6.14 -10.83 9.42
CA GLU A 163 7.09 -9.76 9.76
C GLU A 163 7.85 -10.12 11.04
N SER A 164 9.18 -9.91 11.05
CA SER A 164 10.03 -10.00 12.26
C SER A 164 10.18 -8.67 12.98
N GLU A 165 9.67 -7.59 12.40
CA GLU A 165 9.87 -6.23 12.89
C GLU A 165 8.57 -5.46 12.91
N VAL A 166 8.31 -4.84 14.06
CA VAL A 166 7.17 -3.97 14.30
C VAL A 166 7.62 -2.66 14.96
N GLY A 167 6.99 -1.54 14.60
CA GLY A 167 7.28 -0.25 15.24
C GLY A 167 6.98 -0.28 16.74
N PHE A 168 7.79 0.44 17.53
CA PHE A 168 7.76 0.39 18.99
C PHE A 168 6.38 0.71 19.60
N GLU A 169 5.66 1.72 19.10
CA GLU A 169 4.32 2.05 19.59
C GLU A 169 3.31 0.92 19.36
N LYS A 170 3.35 0.30 18.17
CA LYS A 170 2.50 -0.83 17.83
C LYS A 170 2.87 -2.05 18.70
N PHE A 171 4.15 -2.25 18.96
CA PHE A 171 4.65 -3.28 19.87
C PHE A 171 4.10 -3.10 21.29
N CYS A 172 4.23 -1.91 21.88
CA CYS A 172 3.71 -1.61 23.22
C CYS A 172 2.20 -1.82 23.32
N LYS A 173 1.44 -1.41 22.29
CA LYS A 173 0.00 -1.63 22.24
C LYS A 173 -0.37 -3.11 22.20
N GLY A 174 0.34 -3.92 21.41
CA GLY A 174 0.14 -5.37 21.36
C GLY A 174 0.45 -6.04 22.70
N LEU A 175 1.55 -5.66 23.35
CA LEU A 175 1.89 -6.13 24.69
C LEU A 175 0.82 -5.79 25.72
N GLN A 176 0.28 -4.57 25.71
CA GLN A 176 -0.76 -4.16 26.62
C GLN A 176 -2.04 -4.99 26.46
N VAL A 177 -2.43 -5.28 25.21
CA VAL A 177 -3.62 -6.10 24.91
C VAL A 177 -3.42 -7.55 25.35
N HIS A 178 -2.29 -8.16 25.01
CA HIS A 178 -2.07 -9.60 25.22
C HIS A 178 -1.67 -9.94 26.66
N CYS A 179 -0.86 -9.11 27.31
CA CYS A 179 -0.39 -9.35 28.68
C CYS A 179 -1.18 -8.58 29.76
N GLY A 180 -2.15 -7.74 29.37
CA GLY A 180 -2.84 -6.84 30.30
C GLY A 180 -1.92 -5.80 30.94
N TYR A 181 -0.73 -5.59 30.36
CA TYR A 181 0.32 -4.75 30.95
C TYR A 181 0.02 -3.27 30.67
N THR A 182 -0.27 -2.50 31.71
CA THR A 182 -0.40 -1.04 31.61
C THR A 182 0.95 -0.43 31.91
N VAL A 183 1.50 0.35 30.96
CA VAL A 183 2.71 1.18 31.17
C VAL A 183 2.32 2.43 31.94
#